data_AF-A0AAU2UYZ7-F1
#
_entry.id   AF-A0AAU2UYZ7-F1
#
_cell.length_a   1.000
_cell.length_b   1.000
_cell.length_c   1.000
_cell.angle_alpha   90.00
_cell.angle_beta   90.00
_cell.angle_gamma   90.00
#
_symmetry.space_group_name_H-M   'P 1'
#
loop_
_entity.id
_entity.type
_entity.pdbx_description
1 polymer ?
#
loop_
_entity_poly.entity_id
_entity_poly.type
_entity_poly.pdbx_seq_one_letter_code
_entity_poly.pdbx_strand_id
1 'polypeptide(L)'
;MSARWRTLRTRLKLPDDFRIHDWRHSKVTNDLEAGENPVEVSAYVRHHSPGYTMARYGHSRKNGAQKLAASGANRLGLSSLV
;
A
#
# COMPACT_ATOMS: atom_id res chain seq x y z
N MET A 1 -14.56 17.23 -4.42
CA MET A 1 -14.90 15.79 -4.61
C MET A 1 -16.14 15.66 -5.46
N SER A 2 -16.19 14.70 -6.38
CA SER A 2 -17.35 14.54 -7.29
C SER A 2 -18.57 13.96 -6.57
N ALA A 3 -19.78 14.27 -7.05
CA ALA A 3 -21.02 13.69 -6.53
C ALA A 3 -21.04 12.16 -6.61
N ARG A 4 -20.52 11.60 -7.72
CA ARG A 4 -20.39 10.15 -7.93
C ARG A 4 -19.54 9.48 -6.85
N TRP A 5 -18.43 10.09 -6.44
CA TRP A 5 -17.61 9.54 -5.35
C TRP A 5 -18.36 9.55 -4.02
N ARG A 6 -19.07 10.63 -3.68
CA ARG A 6 -19.89 10.70 -2.46
C ARG A 6 -20.92 9.57 -2.43
N THR A 7 -21.67 9.36 -3.51
CA THR A 7 -22.64 8.26 -3.61
C THR A 7 -21.98 6.89 -3.43
N LEU A 8 -20.84 6.65 -4.09
CA LEU A 8 -20.12 5.39 -3.94
C LEU A 8 -19.64 5.17 -2.50
N ARG A 9 -19.08 6.21 -1.87
CA ARG A 9 -18.60 6.18 -0.49
C ARG A 9 -19.71 5.80 0.49
N THR A 10 -20.89 6.43 0.37
CA THR A 10 -22.07 6.09 1.17
C THR A 10 -22.51 4.66 0.94
N ARG A 11 -22.55 4.20 -0.32
CA ARG A 11 -22.92 2.80 -0.65
C ARG A 11 -21.95 1.78 -0.05
N LEU A 12 -20.67 2.10 -0.02
CA LEU A 12 -19.61 1.26 0.57
C LEU A 12 -19.50 1.41 2.10
N LYS A 13 -20.34 2.25 2.72
CA LYS A 13 -20.31 2.54 4.17
C LYS A 13 -18.93 3.00 4.67
N LEU A 14 -18.23 3.78 3.85
CA LEU A 14 -16.92 4.34 4.21
C LEU A 14 -17.09 5.65 5.01
N PRO A 15 -16.12 6.01 5.87
CA PRO A 15 -16.15 7.26 6.64
C PRO A 15 -16.33 8.51 5.78
N ASP A 16 -16.93 9.56 6.35
CA ASP A 16 -17.24 10.79 5.62
C ASP A 16 -16.01 11.62 5.22
N ASP A 17 -14.89 11.39 5.87
CA ASP A 17 -13.60 11.97 5.55
C ASP A 17 -12.77 11.08 4.60
N PHE A 18 -13.25 9.88 4.24
CA PHE A 18 -12.55 9.00 3.31
C PHE A 18 -12.60 9.55 1.88
N ARG A 19 -11.42 9.96 1.38
CA ARG A 19 -11.21 10.57 0.06
C ARG A 19 -10.81 9.51 -0.95
N ILE A 20 -11.04 9.82 -2.22
CA ILE A 20 -10.56 9.00 -3.34
C ILE A 20 -9.03 8.85 -3.34
N HIS A 21 -8.31 9.83 -2.77
CA HIS A 21 -6.87 9.77 -2.59
C HIS A 21 -6.45 8.72 -1.56
N ASP A 22 -7.26 8.47 -0.53
CA ASP A 22 -6.95 7.47 0.48
C ASP A 22 -7.09 6.07 -0.13
N TRP A 23 -8.09 5.85 -1.00
CA TRP A 23 -8.17 4.63 -1.80
C TRP A 23 -6.97 4.42 -2.73
N ARG A 24 -6.54 5.48 -3.44
CA ARG A 24 -5.33 5.43 -4.28
C ARG A 24 -4.10 5.09 -3.46
N HIS A 25 -3.98 5.63 -2.25
CA HIS A 25 -2.90 5.32 -1.33
C HIS A 25 -2.91 3.83 -0.96
N SER A 26 -4.06 3.29 -0.55
CA SER A 26 -4.18 1.87 -0.19
C SER A 26 -3.81 0.95 -1.36
N LYS A 27 -4.24 1.27 -2.59
CA LYS A 27 -3.87 0.47 -3.78
C LYS A 27 -2.34 0.39 -3.96
N VAL A 28 -1.67 1.55 -3.95
CA VAL A 28 -0.20 1.61 -4.17
C VAL A 28 0.55 0.88 -3.04
N THR A 29 0.15 1.10 -1.79
CA THR A 29 0.70 0.41 -0.62
C THR A 29 0.57 -1.10 -0.76
N ASN A 30 -0.63 -1.61 -1.07
CA ASN A 30 -0.89 -3.04 -1.17
C ASN A 30 -0.09 -3.69 -2.31
N ASP A 31 -0.01 -3.05 -3.48
CA ASP A 31 0.78 -3.57 -4.60
C ASP A 31 2.27 -3.70 -4.22
N LEU A 32 2.83 -2.66 -3.59
CA LEU A 32 4.23 -2.67 -3.20
C LEU A 32 4.52 -3.70 -2.09
N GLU A 33 3.57 -3.93 -1.19
CA GLU A 33 3.64 -4.99 -0.17
C GLU A 33 3.51 -6.40 -0.77
N ALA A 34 2.70 -6.56 -1.82
CA ALA A 34 2.61 -7.79 -2.60
C ALA A 34 3.89 -8.05 -3.44
N GLY A 35 4.82 -7.11 -3.46
CA GLY A 35 6.11 -7.26 -4.13
C GLY A 35 6.10 -6.80 -5.60
N GLU A 36 5.00 -6.22 -6.08
CA GLU A 36 4.83 -5.76 -7.46
C GLU A 36 5.95 -4.81 -7.91
N ASN A 37 6.16 -4.76 -9.23
CA ASN A 37 7.20 -3.92 -9.83
C ASN A 37 6.87 -2.43 -9.63
N PRO A 38 7.74 -1.64 -8.94
CA PRO A 38 7.48 -0.22 -8.71
C PRO A 38 7.28 0.62 -9.97
N VAL A 39 7.89 0.22 -11.10
CA VAL A 39 7.72 0.90 -12.40
C VAL A 39 6.29 0.71 -12.90
N GLU A 40 5.76 -0.50 -12.81
CA GLU A 40 4.41 -0.84 -13.23
C GLU A 40 3.36 -0.22 -12.32
N VAL A 41 3.56 -0.29 -11.00
CA VAL A 41 2.68 0.37 -10.02
C VAL A 41 2.63 1.87 -10.30
N SER A 42 3.79 2.49 -10.54
CA SER A 42 3.91 3.91 -10.89
C SER A 42 3.16 4.25 -12.19
N ALA A 43 3.31 3.42 -13.22
CA ALA A 43 2.65 3.61 -14.51
C ALA A 43 1.12 3.44 -14.40
N TYR A 44 0.65 2.42 -13.67
CA TYR A 44 -0.76 2.13 -13.45
C TYR A 44 -1.49 3.31 -12.80
N VAL A 45 -0.87 3.91 -11.77
CA VAL A 45 -1.41 5.11 -11.15
C VAL A 45 -0.99 6.39 -11.87
N ARG A 46 -0.26 6.34 -12.97
CA ARG A 46 0.14 7.52 -13.77
C ARG A 46 0.93 8.55 -12.97
N HIS A 47 1.86 8.11 -12.13
CA HIS A 47 2.85 9.02 -11.57
C HIS A 47 3.90 9.39 -12.62
N HIS A 48 4.42 10.61 -12.54
CA HIS A 48 5.40 11.13 -13.50
C HIS A 48 6.74 10.39 -13.45
N SER A 49 7.05 9.71 -12.34
CA SER A 49 8.26 8.89 -12.21
C SER A 49 8.07 7.75 -11.20
N PRO A 50 8.70 6.58 -11.42
CA PRO A 50 8.79 5.52 -10.41
C PRO A 50 9.49 5.99 -9.12
N GLY A 51 10.47 6.90 -9.25
CA GLY A 51 11.16 7.52 -8.11
C GLY A 51 10.20 8.26 -7.18
N TYR A 52 9.24 9.01 -7.73
CA TYR A 52 8.19 9.66 -6.92
C TYR A 52 7.32 8.64 -6.18
N THR A 53 6.93 7.54 -6.84
CA THR A 53 6.19 6.45 -6.21
C THR A 53 6.98 5.84 -5.06
N MET A 54 8.26 5.55 -5.26
CA MET A 54 9.10 4.94 -4.23
C MET A 54 9.43 5.90 -3.09
N ALA A 55 9.61 7.19 -3.35
CA ALA A 55 9.80 8.19 -2.30
C ALA A 55 8.57 8.32 -1.38
N ARG A 56 7.36 8.17 -1.94
CA ARG A 56 6.10 8.31 -1.19
C ARG A 56 5.67 7.02 -0.49
N TYR A 57 5.89 5.85 -1.10
CA TYR A 57 5.29 4.59 -0.66
C TYR A 57 6.32 3.48 -0.39
N GLY A 58 7.60 3.68 -0.71
CA GLY A 58 8.63 2.64 -0.61
C GLY A 58 8.81 2.07 0.79
N HIS A 59 8.44 2.82 1.83
CA HIS A 59 8.47 2.33 3.21
C HIS A 59 7.56 1.10 3.42
N SER A 60 6.45 0.98 2.68
CA SER A 60 5.52 -0.15 2.86
C SER A 60 6.16 -1.47 2.49
N ARG A 61 6.95 -1.49 1.40
CA ARG A 61 7.70 -2.67 0.98
C ARG A 61 8.71 -3.10 2.04
N LYS A 62 9.42 -2.14 2.65
CA LYS A 62 10.37 -2.40 3.75
C LYS A 62 9.64 -3.02 4.95
N ASN A 63 8.51 -2.44 5.35
CA ASN A 63 7.72 -2.92 6.48
C ASN A 63 7.14 -4.32 6.21
N GLY A 64 6.62 -4.57 5.00
CA GLY A 64 6.14 -5.88 4.58
C GLY A 64 7.24 -6.95 4.64
N ALA A 65 8.44 -6.64 4.12
CA ALA A 65 9.59 -7.54 4.18
C ALA A 65 10.01 -7.84 5.63
N GLN A 66 10.04 -6.84 6.51
CA GLN A 66 10.33 -7.03 7.94
C GLN A 66 9.30 -7.93 8.62
N LYS A 67 8.01 -7.72 8.34
CA LYS A 67 6.92 -8.56 8.88
C LYS A 67 7.03 -10.01 8.41
N LEU A 68 7.35 -10.22 7.13
CA LEU A 68 7.58 -11.56 6.59
C LEU A 68 8.78 -12.24 7.27
N ALA A 69 9.91 -11.53 7.42
CA ALA A 69 11.09 -12.05 8.09
C ALA A 69 10.82 -12.43 9.56
N ALA A 70 10.12 -11.57 10.30
CA ALA A 70 9.71 -11.86 11.68
C ALA A 70 8.79 -13.08 11.79
N SER A 71 7.86 -13.24 10.84
CA SER A 71 6.98 -14.42 10.79
C SER A 71 7.73 -15.72 10.51
N GLY A 72 8.80 -15.67 9.71
CA GLY A 72 9.69 -16.79 9.44
C GLY A 72 10.53 -17.18 10.65
N ALA A 73 11.07 -16.20 11.38
CA ALA A 73 11.85 -16.45 12.60
C ALA A 73 11.04 -17.21 13.66
N ASN A 74 9.76 -16.84 13.86
CA ASN A 74 8.85 -17.55 14.75
C ASN A 74 8.58 -19.00 14.31
N ARG A 75 8.44 -19.25 13.00
CA ARG A 75 8.23 -20.60 12.47
C ARG A 75 9.46 -21.50 12.61
N LEU A 76 10.65 -20.92 12.57
CA LEU A 76 11.92 -21.64 12.67
C LEU A 76 12.42 -21.80 14.12
N GLY A 77 11.66 -21.33 15.12
CA GLY A 77 12.06 -21.39 16.53
C GLY A 77 13.26 -20.50 16.88
N LEU A 78 13.60 -19.53 16.01
CA LEU A 78 14.73 -18.61 16.18
C LEU A 78 14.39 -17.37 17.00
N SER A 79 13.17 -17.30 17.55
CA SER A 79 12.65 -16.14 18.30
C SER A 79 13.44 -15.80 19.57
N SER A 80 14.28 -16.72 20.08
CA SER A 80 15.09 -16.52 21.28
C SER A 80 16.49 -15.94 21.00
N LEU A 81 16.85 -15.69 19.74
CA LEU A 81 18.19 -15.22 19.33
C LEU A 81 18.23 -13.73 18.92
N VAL A 82 17.13 -12.99 19.11
CA VAL A 82 17.01 -11.55 18.84
C VAL A 82 16.45 -10.84 20.06
#